data_AF-A0A960YBR2-F1
#
_entry.id   AF-A0A960YBR2-F1
#
_cell.length_a   1.000
_cell.length_b   1.000
_cell.length_c   1.000
_cell.angle_alpha   90.00
_cell.angle_beta   90.00
_cell.angle_gamma   90.00
#
_symmetry.space_group_name_H-M   'P 1'
#
loop_
_entity.id
_entity.type
_entity.pdbx_description
1 polymer ?
#
loop_
_entity_poly.entity_id
_entity_poly.type
_entity_poly.pdbx_seq_one_letter_code
_entity_poly.pdbx_strand_id
1 'polypeptide(L)'
;MPTSLYRFFSTFPSLSNTKTPGIIDISYNSCRNRNCPKCGFQKKIKWLYLRKKDVLPVTYYHNKNKYSYRKVDTVKVKGKNKAVGVIEILNGNSKRIIDLKLETRPDFEKGIELYKDQKFYEAIGQFRQVLEKDPKDKAAENYLQRASGIDDGSLKEEKLAEKKVKQHRTVGSIVKVPLNEGYHPDLLRTL
;
A
#
# COMPACT_ATOMS: atom_id res chain seq x y z
N MET A 1 -45.24 -24.65 -21.89
CA MET A 1 -44.20 -23.63 -21.60
C MET A 1 -43.05 -24.30 -20.84
N PRO A 2 -42.02 -24.92 -21.47
CA PRO A 2 -41.00 -25.61 -20.69
C PRO A 2 -39.67 -24.84 -20.65
N THR A 3 -39.38 -24.33 -19.45
CA THR A 3 -38.15 -24.50 -18.68
C THR A 3 -36.87 -24.90 -19.44
N SER A 4 -35.96 -23.93 -19.56
CA SER A 4 -34.57 -24.10 -19.98
C SER A 4 -33.79 -24.95 -18.96
N LEU A 5 -33.68 -26.26 -19.25
CA LEU A 5 -32.82 -27.18 -18.53
C LEU A 5 -31.39 -27.01 -19.06
N TYR A 6 -30.49 -26.61 -18.14
CA TYR A 6 -29.05 -26.66 -18.31
C TYR A 6 -28.63 -28.03 -18.86
N ARG A 7 -28.15 -28.05 -20.12
CA ARG A 7 -27.48 -29.22 -20.72
C ARG A 7 -26.23 -29.54 -19.91
N PHE A 8 -26.34 -30.53 -19.03
CA PHE A 8 -25.21 -31.18 -18.36
C PHE A 8 -24.33 -31.84 -19.43
N PHE A 9 -23.10 -31.35 -19.56
CA PHE A 9 -22.08 -31.95 -20.41
C PHE A 9 -21.75 -33.36 -19.94
N SER A 10 -21.97 -34.31 -20.84
CA SER A 10 -21.57 -35.71 -20.78
C SER A 10 -20.11 -35.89 -20.39
N THR A 11 -19.86 -36.36 -19.16
CA THR A 11 -18.72 -37.25 -18.91
C THR A 11 -19.11 -38.61 -19.45
N PHE A 12 -18.50 -39.05 -20.55
CA PHE A 12 -18.71 -40.41 -21.04
C PHE A 12 -18.28 -41.40 -19.95
N PRO A 13 -19.18 -42.23 -19.42
CA PRO A 13 -18.79 -43.29 -18.51
C PRO A 13 -18.00 -44.33 -19.30
N SER A 14 -16.75 -44.59 -18.89
CA SER A 14 -16.05 -45.77 -19.38
C SER A 14 -16.50 -46.97 -18.57
N LEU A 15 -17.14 -47.94 -19.23
CA LEU A 15 -17.44 -49.24 -18.67
C LEU A 15 -16.12 -49.91 -18.25
N SER A 16 -15.89 -50.06 -16.96
CA SER A 16 -14.80 -50.91 -16.48
C SER A 16 -15.25 -52.37 -16.61
N ASN A 17 -14.47 -53.16 -17.34
CA ASN A 17 -14.71 -54.59 -17.54
C ASN A 17 -14.50 -55.33 -16.21
N THR A 18 -15.55 -55.49 -15.41
CA THR A 18 -15.56 -56.39 -14.25
C THR A 18 -16.23 -57.71 -14.64
N LYS A 19 -15.64 -58.81 -14.16
CA LYS A 19 -15.86 -60.21 -14.58
C LYS A 19 -17.24 -60.80 -14.20
N THR A 20 -18.26 -60.00 -13.88
CA THR A 20 -19.58 -60.51 -13.47
C THR A 20 -20.69 -59.94 -14.37
N PRO A 21 -21.53 -60.78 -14.99
CA PRO A 21 -22.62 -60.29 -15.83
C PRO A 21 -23.68 -59.61 -14.95
N GLY A 22 -23.98 -58.34 -15.23
CA GLY A 22 -25.15 -57.63 -14.69
C GLY A 22 -24.88 -56.46 -13.74
N ILE A 23 -23.64 -56.22 -13.31
CA ILE A 23 -23.29 -55.06 -12.46
C ILE A 23 -22.47 -54.08 -13.30
N ILE A 24 -23.08 -52.98 -13.72
CA ILE A 24 -22.38 -51.87 -14.39
C ILE A 24 -21.79 -50.97 -13.29
N ASP A 25 -20.49 -51.08 -13.04
CA ASP A 25 -19.78 -50.11 -12.20
C ASP A 25 -19.37 -48.90 -13.05
N ILE A 26 -19.98 -47.74 -12.78
CA ILE A 26 -19.71 -46.51 -13.50
C ILE A 26 -18.46 -45.86 -12.89
N SER A 27 -17.29 -46.13 -13.49
CA SER A 27 -16.06 -45.47 -13.10
C SER A 27 -15.96 -44.05 -13.70
N TYR A 28 -15.92 -43.03 -12.85
CA TYR A 28 -15.63 -41.65 -13.25
C TYR A 28 -14.11 -41.43 -13.28
N ASN A 29 -13.48 -41.80 -14.39
CA ASN A 29 -12.04 -41.65 -14.54
C ASN A 29 -11.68 -40.18 -14.79
N SER A 30 -10.86 -39.60 -13.90
CA SER A 30 -10.33 -38.25 -14.11
C SER A 30 -9.61 -38.17 -15.45
N CYS A 31 -9.78 -37.06 -16.16
CA CYS A 31 -9.33 -36.84 -17.52
C CYS A 31 -7.80 -36.83 -17.73
N ARG A 32 -7.01 -37.29 -16.74
CA ARG A 32 -5.54 -37.37 -16.66
C ARG A 32 -4.77 -36.08 -16.94
N ASN A 33 -5.45 -34.99 -17.26
CA ASN A 33 -4.91 -33.64 -17.32
C ASN A 33 -4.93 -33.00 -15.92
N ARG A 34 -3.74 -32.77 -15.36
CA ARG A 34 -3.54 -32.21 -14.01
C ARG A 34 -4.06 -30.77 -13.86
N ASN A 35 -4.20 -30.05 -14.97
CA ASN A 35 -4.66 -28.66 -15.01
C ASN A 35 -6.09 -28.52 -15.55
N CYS A 36 -6.84 -29.62 -15.73
CA CYS A 36 -8.18 -29.51 -16.29
C CYS A 36 -9.14 -28.84 -15.29
N PRO A 37 -9.81 -27.75 -15.67
CA PRO A 37 -10.76 -27.06 -14.80
C PRO A 37 -12.02 -27.90 -14.50
N LYS A 38 -12.34 -28.93 -15.29
CA LYS A 38 -13.46 -29.85 -15.01
C LYS A 38 -13.08 -30.93 -13.99
N CYS A 39 -11.95 -31.61 -14.19
CA CYS A 39 -11.56 -32.77 -13.35
C CYS A 39 -10.71 -32.37 -12.13
N GLY A 40 -10.02 -31.21 -12.14
CA GLY A 40 -9.30 -30.65 -10.99
C GLY A 40 -10.19 -29.92 -9.97
N PHE A 41 -11.33 -29.37 -10.42
CA PHE A 41 -12.26 -28.62 -9.56
C PHE A 41 -12.92 -29.50 -8.51
N GLN A 42 -13.25 -30.76 -8.83
CA GLN A 42 -13.84 -31.69 -7.87
C GLN A 42 -12.92 -31.95 -6.68
N LYS A 43 -11.60 -32.09 -6.90
CA LYS A 43 -10.62 -32.25 -5.81
C LYS A 43 -10.57 -31.00 -4.92
N LYS A 44 -10.60 -29.81 -5.52
CA LYS A 44 -10.65 -28.52 -4.81
C LYS A 44 -11.95 -28.37 -4.00
N ILE A 45 -13.10 -28.69 -4.59
CA ILE A 45 -14.40 -28.68 -3.89
C ILE A 45 -14.40 -29.67 -2.74
N LYS A 46 -13.92 -30.90 -2.95
CA LYS A 46 -13.83 -31.91 -1.89
C LYS A 46 -12.96 -31.42 -0.74
N TRP A 47 -11.82 -30.80 -1.03
CA TRP A 47 -10.95 -30.18 -0.03
C TRP A 47 -11.64 -29.04 0.74
N LEU A 48 -12.36 -28.15 0.03
CA LEU A 48 -13.15 -27.08 0.64
C LEU A 48 -14.25 -27.62 1.55
N TYR A 49 -14.97 -28.66 1.13
CA TYR A 49 -16.05 -29.26 1.90
C TYR A 49 -15.56 -29.92 3.18
N LEU A 50 -14.47 -30.70 3.11
CA LEU A 50 -13.87 -31.35 4.27
C LEU A 50 -13.41 -30.36 5.35
N ARG A 51 -12.96 -29.17 4.92
CA ARG A 51 -12.49 -28.11 5.81
C ARG A 51 -13.58 -27.12 6.21
N LYS A 52 -14.80 -27.25 5.69
CA LYS A 52 -15.93 -26.37 6.03
C LYS A 52 -16.26 -26.42 7.52
N LYS A 53 -16.06 -27.58 8.17
CA LYS A 53 -16.23 -27.77 9.62
C LYS A 53 -15.10 -27.15 10.45
N ASP A 54 -13.92 -26.95 9.86
CA ASP A 54 -12.76 -26.34 10.53
C ASP A 54 -12.87 -24.81 10.51
N VAL A 55 -13.81 -24.26 9.73
CA VAL A 55 -14.11 -22.83 9.71
C VAL A 55 -14.88 -22.49 10.98
N LEU A 56 -14.26 -21.70 11.85
CA LEU A 56 -14.93 -21.14 13.04
C LEU A 56 -16.23 -20.42 12.60
N PRO A 57 -17.33 -20.54 13.36
CA PRO A 57 -18.63 -19.92 13.04
C PRO A 57 -18.61 -18.41 13.35
N VAL A 58 -17.58 -17.71 12.88
CA VAL A 58 -17.41 -16.28 13.03
C VAL A 58 -17.75 -15.62 11.71
N THR A 59 -18.56 -14.56 11.76
CA THR A 59 -18.76 -13.70 10.60
C THR A 59 -17.42 -13.17 10.12
N TYR A 60 -17.20 -13.11 8.81
CA TYR A 60 -16.00 -12.50 8.23
C TYR A 60 -15.81 -11.09 8.77
N TYR A 61 -14.87 -10.93 9.71
CA TYR A 61 -14.71 -9.70 10.48
C TYR A 61 -13.49 -8.95 9.96
N HIS A 62 -13.70 -7.95 9.10
CA HIS A 62 -12.64 -7.07 8.59
C HIS A 62 -12.97 -5.62 8.95
N ASN A 63 -13.04 -5.31 10.25
CA ASN A 63 -13.27 -3.94 10.70
C ASN A 63 -11.93 -3.19 10.77
N LYS A 64 -11.61 -2.43 9.71
CA LYS A 64 -10.40 -1.60 9.64
C LYS A 64 -10.36 -0.52 10.73
N ASN A 65 -11.52 -0.06 11.19
CA ASN A 65 -11.63 1.03 12.17
C ASN A 65 -11.41 0.57 13.62
N LYS A 66 -11.19 -0.74 13.85
CA LYS A 66 -10.94 -1.29 15.19
C LYS A 66 -9.47 -1.13 15.64
N TYR A 67 -8.56 -0.92 14.70
CA TYR A 67 -7.13 -0.97 14.98
C TYR A 67 -6.52 0.43 14.99
N SER A 68 -5.75 0.71 16.03
CA SER A 68 -4.86 1.86 16.07
C SER A 68 -3.58 1.46 15.34
N TYR A 69 -3.19 2.21 14.31
CA TYR A 69 -2.01 1.93 13.52
C TYR A 69 -1.37 3.23 13.00
N ARG A 70 -0.13 3.12 12.56
CA ARG A 70 0.58 4.16 11.80
C ARG A 70 1.36 3.55 10.64
N LYS A 71 1.62 4.35 9.60
CA LYS A 71 2.44 3.91 8.46
C LYS A 71 3.92 3.99 8.84
N VAL A 72 4.68 2.93 8.56
CA VAL A 72 6.12 2.86 8.84
C VAL A 72 6.96 2.91 7.58
N ASP A 73 6.52 2.26 6.50
CA ASP A 73 7.28 2.25 5.25
C ASP A 73 6.40 1.95 4.02
N THR A 74 7.00 1.90 2.84
CA THR A 74 6.38 1.49 1.59
C THR A 74 7.39 0.69 0.77
N VAL A 75 7.12 -0.59 0.59
CA VAL A 75 8.04 -1.54 -0.06
C VAL A 75 7.53 -1.94 -1.45
N LYS A 76 8.44 -2.05 -2.41
CA LYS A 76 8.13 -2.58 -3.74
C LYS A 76 8.43 -4.08 -3.76
N VAL A 77 7.38 -4.89 -3.80
CA VAL A 77 7.51 -6.36 -3.85
C VAL A 77 7.58 -6.86 -5.30
N LYS A 78 8.37 -7.90 -5.55
CA LYS A 78 8.49 -8.53 -6.86
C LYS A 78 7.11 -8.98 -7.37
N GLY A 79 6.75 -8.61 -8.58
CA GLY A 79 5.47 -8.97 -9.21
C GLY A 79 4.29 -8.05 -8.89
N LYS A 80 4.49 -6.95 -8.13
CA LYS A 80 3.48 -5.89 -8.00
C LYS A 80 3.94 -4.60 -8.67
N ASN A 81 3.07 -4.02 -9.51
CA ASN A 81 3.31 -2.73 -10.16
C ASN A 81 3.12 -1.55 -9.18
N LYS A 82 2.35 -1.75 -8.10
CA LYS A 82 2.11 -0.75 -7.06
C LYS A 82 2.89 -1.10 -5.79
N ALA A 83 3.49 -0.11 -5.16
CA ALA A 83 4.18 -0.28 -3.89
C ALA A 83 3.18 -0.62 -2.76
N VAL A 84 3.63 -1.39 -1.77
CA VAL A 84 2.81 -1.89 -0.66
C VAL A 84 3.22 -1.16 0.62
N GLY A 85 2.25 -0.58 1.33
CA GLY A 85 2.48 0.07 2.62
C GLY A 85 2.78 -0.93 3.73
N VAL A 86 3.76 -0.62 4.56
CA VAL A 86 4.05 -1.32 5.83
C VAL A 86 3.47 -0.49 6.96
N ILE A 87 2.68 -1.13 7.82
CA ILE A 87 2.00 -0.50 8.95
C ILE A 87 2.41 -1.16 10.26
N GLU A 88 2.47 -0.37 11.33
CA GLU A 88 2.63 -0.84 12.70
C GLU A 88 1.26 -0.86 13.38
N ILE A 89 0.86 -2.01 13.92
CA ILE A 89 -0.37 -2.15 14.71
C ILE A 89 -0.06 -1.86 16.19
N LEU A 90 -0.76 -0.89 16.77
CA LEU A 90 -0.48 -0.35 18.09
C LEU A 90 -1.28 -1.02 19.22
N ASN A 91 -2.36 -1.74 18.91
CA ASN A 91 -3.30 -2.29 19.90
C ASN A 91 -2.67 -3.24 20.94
N GLY A 92 -1.47 -3.77 20.69
CA GLY A 92 -0.74 -4.61 21.66
C GLY A 92 0.01 -3.83 22.74
N ASN A 93 0.07 -2.50 22.65
CA ASN A 93 0.77 -1.64 23.59
C ASN A 93 -0.16 -1.09 24.68
N SER A 94 0.42 -0.55 25.75
CA SER A 94 -0.35 0.16 26.77
C SER A 94 -1.00 1.43 26.18
N LYS A 95 -2.16 1.83 26.72
CA LYS A 95 -2.90 3.02 26.24
C LYS A 95 -2.01 4.27 26.15
N ARG A 96 -1.15 4.49 27.15
CA ARG A 96 -0.17 5.58 27.15
C ARG A 96 0.76 5.56 25.92
N ILE A 97 1.27 4.40 25.53
CA ILE A 97 2.16 4.26 24.36
C ILE A 97 1.37 4.45 23.06
N ILE A 98 0.14 3.92 23.01
CA ILE A 98 -0.75 4.11 21.84
C ILE A 98 -1.03 5.60 21.64
N ASP A 99 -1.45 6.30 22.68
CA ASP A 99 -1.78 7.73 22.61
C ASP A 99 -0.56 8.55 22.20
N LEU A 100 0.62 8.25 22.76
CA LEU A 100 1.88 8.91 22.39
C LEU A 100 2.27 8.69 20.92
N LYS A 101 2.10 7.46 20.41
CA LYS A 101 2.40 7.13 19.00
C LYS A 101 1.37 7.67 18.03
N LEU A 102 0.11 7.86 18.46
CA LEU A 102 -0.92 8.53 17.68
C LEU A 102 -0.71 10.05 17.66
N GLU A 103 -0.24 10.63 18.77
CA GLU A 103 0.09 12.05 18.87
C GLU A 103 1.29 12.42 17.98
N THR A 104 2.35 11.61 18.00
CA THR A 104 3.55 11.81 17.17
C THR A 104 3.40 11.34 15.72
N ARG A 105 2.28 10.68 15.38
CA ARG A 105 2.04 10.10 14.05
C ARG A 105 2.19 11.11 12.91
N PRO A 106 1.61 12.34 12.96
CA PRO A 106 1.68 13.27 11.85
C PRO A 106 3.12 13.66 11.51
N ASP A 107 3.91 13.97 12.53
CA ASP A 107 5.33 14.35 12.38
C ASP A 107 6.14 13.17 11.85
N PHE A 108 5.89 11.96 12.35
CA PHE A 108 6.55 10.74 11.90
C PHE A 108 6.25 10.40 10.43
N GLU A 109 4.97 10.46 10.03
CA GLU A 109 4.57 10.15 8.65
C GLU A 109 5.09 11.22 7.67
N LYS A 110 5.08 12.50 8.07
CA LYS A 110 5.70 13.59 7.31
C LYS A 110 7.21 13.40 7.17
N GLY A 111 7.88 12.95 8.23
CA GLY A 111 9.30 12.59 8.20
C GLY A 111 9.61 11.50 7.18
N ILE A 112 8.75 10.48 7.07
CA ILE A 112 8.89 9.40 6.07
C ILE A 112 8.71 9.95 4.65
N GLU A 113 7.77 10.86 4.42
CA GLU A 113 7.55 11.48 3.11
C GLU A 113 8.77 12.29 2.67
N LEU A 114 9.27 13.17 3.54
CA LEU A 114 10.47 13.96 3.29
C LEU A 114 11.70 13.07 3.05
N TYR A 115 11.85 11.98 3.83
CA TYR A 115 12.93 11.02 3.65
C TYR A 115 12.89 10.34 2.26
N LYS A 116 11.69 10.02 1.76
CA LYS A 116 11.50 9.42 0.42
C LYS A 116 11.78 10.43 -0.69
N ASP A 117 11.47 11.69 -0.45
CA ASP A 117 11.77 12.81 -1.34
C ASP A 117 13.26 13.24 -1.25
N GLN A 118 14.10 12.50 -0.50
CA GLN A 118 15.53 12.77 -0.28
C GLN A 118 15.81 14.11 0.42
N LYS A 119 14.80 14.74 1.02
CA LYS A 119 14.93 15.97 1.82
C LYS A 119 15.38 15.64 3.24
N PHE A 120 16.60 15.13 3.36
CA PHE A 120 17.08 14.53 4.61
C PHE A 120 17.15 15.54 5.76
N TYR A 121 17.51 16.80 5.50
CA TYR A 121 17.57 17.82 6.55
C TYR A 121 16.20 18.08 7.19
N GLU A 122 15.17 18.26 6.36
CA GLU A 122 13.79 18.44 6.83
C GLU A 122 13.26 17.17 7.52
N ALA A 123 13.57 16.00 6.97
CA ALA A 123 13.19 14.70 7.55
C ALA A 123 13.81 14.49 8.95
N ILE A 124 15.10 14.80 9.11
CA ILE A 124 15.80 14.75 10.42
C ILE A 124 15.09 15.67 11.42
N GLY A 125 14.69 16.88 11.01
CA GLY A 125 13.92 17.79 11.84
C GLY A 125 12.62 17.17 12.36
N GLN A 126 11.86 16.51 11.49
CA GLN A 126 10.63 15.80 11.87
C GLN A 126 10.90 14.64 12.83
N PHE A 127 11.89 13.79 12.55
CA PHE A 127 12.19 12.65 13.43
C PHE A 127 12.73 13.08 14.80
N ARG A 128 13.43 14.21 14.89
CA ARG A 128 13.84 14.78 16.19
C ARG A 128 12.64 15.22 17.02
N GLN A 129 11.62 15.85 16.42
CA GLN A 129 10.39 16.23 17.12
C GLN A 129 9.63 15.01 17.64
N VAL A 130 9.61 13.92 16.87
CA VAL A 130 9.04 12.64 17.32
C VAL A 130 9.81 12.11 18.52
N LEU A 131 11.15 12.07 18.46
CA LEU A 131 12.00 11.57 19.54
C LEU A 131 12.02 12.47 20.78
N GLU A 132 11.71 13.75 20.64
CA GLU A 132 11.52 14.67 21.78
C GLU A 132 10.30 14.25 22.61
N LYS A 133 9.21 13.84 21.94
CA LYS A 133 7.97 13.38 22.59
C LYS A 133 8.01 11.90 22.99
N ASP A 134 8.51 11.04 22.11
CA ASP A 134 8.71 9.60 22.33
C ASP A 134 10.20 9.22 22.17
N PRO A 135 11.05 9.44 23.18
CA PRO A 135 12.48 9.11 23.12
C PRO A 135 12.78 7.63 22.91
N LYS A 136 11.79 6.74 23.09
CA LYS A 136 11.94 5.29 22.93
C LYS A 136 11.44 4.80 21.57
N ASP A 137 11.09 5.71 20.65
CA ASP A 137 10.64 5.34 19.32
C ASP A 137 11.78 4.85 18.43
N LYS A 138 11.99 3.53 18.44
CA LYS A 138 13.00 2.87 17.61
C LYS A 138 12.81 3.11 16.11
N ALA A 139 11.59 3.28 15.63
CA ALA A 139 11.37 3.51 14.21
C ALA A 139 11.92 4.90 13.81
N ALA A 140 11.62 5.93 14.61
CA ALA A 140 12.13 7.28 14.40
C ALA A 140 13.66 7.35 14.57
N GLU A 141 14.21 6.66 15.58
CA GLU A 141 15.65 6.56 15.80
C GLU A 141 16.37 5.94 14.59
N ASN A 142 15.86 4.83 14.05
CA ASN A 142 16.45 4.18 12.87
C ASN A 142 16.42 5.10 11.64
N TYR A 143 15.33 5.84 11.42
CA TYR A 143 15.27 6.80 10.33
C TYR A 143 16.24 7.96 10.52
N LEU A 144 16.37 8.48 11.73
CA LEU A 144 17.33 9.52 12.07
C LEU A 144 18.76 9.08 11.78
N GLN A 145 19.16 7.90 12.27
CA GLN A 145 20.48 7.33 12.04
C GLN A 145 20.78 7.14 10.55
N ARG A 146 19.81 6.62 9.79
CA ARG A 146 19.94 6.44 8.34
C ARG A 146 20.03 7.75 7.59
N ALA A 147 19.28 8.77 7.99
CA ALA A 147 19.32 10.10 7.37
C ALA A 147 20.61 10.86 7.72
N SER A 148 21.15 10.67 8.92
CA SER A 148 22.41 11.29 9.35
C SER A 148 23.65 10.57 8.82
N GLY A 149 23.56 9.27 8.56
CA GLY A 149 24.64 8.45 8.00
C GLY A 149 24.83 8.61 6.49
N ILE A 150 24.05 9.47 5.83
CA ILE A 150 24.29 9.89 4.44
C ILE A 150 25.31 11.03 4.51
N ASP A 151 26.56 10.64 4.36
CA ASP A 151 27.80 11.42 4.49
C ASP A 151 27.69 12.94 4.25
N ASP A 152 28.46 13.67 5.07
CA ASP A 152 28.85 15.09 5.00
C ASP A 152 29.26 15.62 3.60
N GLY A 153 29.32 14.78 2.57
CA GLY A 153 29.52 15.14 1.16
C GLY A 153 28.24 15.61 0.45
N SER A 154 27.11 14.93 0.66
CA SER A 154 25.86 15.23 -0.08
C SER A 154 25.20 16.52 0.43
N LEU A 155 25.26 16.74 1.75
CA LEU A 155 24.79 17.97 2.41
C LEU A 155 25.61 19.21 2.01
N LYS A 156 26.86 19.05 1.56
CA LYS A 156 27.68 20.14 1.01
C LYS A 156 27.22 20.53 -0.39
N GLU A 157 26.88 19.55 -1.23
CA GLU A 157 26.42 19.82 -2.59
C GLU A 157 25.04 20.48 -2.61
N GLU A 158 24.10 20.06 -1.76
CA GLU A 158 22.76 20.67 -1.69
C GLU A 158 22.80 22.08 -1.08
N LYS A 159 23.58 22.30 0.00
CA LYS A 159 23.82 23.66 0.54
C LYS A 159 24.58 24.56 -0.45
N LEU A 160 25.50 24.01 -1.24
CA LEU A 160 26.20 24.75 -2.30
C LEU A 160 25.27 25.07 -3.47
N ALA A 161 24.38 24.15 -3.85
CA ALA A 161 23.36 24.35 -4.87
C ALA A 161 22.32 25.39 -4.44
N GLU A 162 21.80 25.32 -3.21
CA GLU A 162 20.91 26.34 -2.66
C GLU A 162 21.57 27.72 -2.55
N LYS A 163 22.86 27.77 -2.19
CA LYS A 163 23.63 29.01 -2.13
C LYS A 163 23.88 29.59 -3.53
N LYS A 164 24.10 28.75 -4.55
CA LYS A 164 24.19 29.16 -5.97
C LYS A 164 22.85 29.65 -6.53
N VAL A 165 21.73 29.01 -6.18
CA VAL A 165 20.37 29.44 -6.58
C VAL A 165 20.00 30.77 -5.93
N LYS A 166 20.44 31.01 -4.68
CA LYS A 166 20.26 32.31 -4.00
C LYS A 166 21.19 33.41 -4.54
N GLN A 167 22.43 33.08 -4.94
CA GLN A 167 23.37 34.04 -5.53
C GLN A 167 22.96 34.50 -6.94
N HIS A 168 22.28 33.67 -7.73
CA HIS A 168 21.80 34.07 -9.06
C HIS A 168 20.47 34.84 -9.05
N ARG A 169 19.92 35.17 -7.87
CA ARG A 169 18.70 36.02 -7.74
C ARG A 169 18.98 37.49 -7.44
N THR A 170 20.22 37.95 -7.43
CA THR A 170 20.59 39.36 -7.14
C THR A 170 21.13 40.15 -8.32
N VAL A 171 20.69 39.85 -9.55
CA VAL A 171 20.75 40.83 -10.66
C VAL A 171 19.38 40.88 -11.35
N GLY A 172 18.35 41.12 -10.56
CA GLY A 172 17.10 41.68 -11.05
C GLY A 172 17.11 43.16 -10.69
N SER A 173 17.55 44.00 -11.62
CA SER A 173 17.44 45.45 -11.55
C SER A 173 16.02 45.83 -11.14
N ILE A 174 15.85 46.36 -9.93
CA ILE A 174 14.59 46.98 -9.50
C ILE A 174 14.47 48.27 -10.30
N VAL A 175 13.80 48.22 -11.45
CA VAL A 175 13.22 49.43 -12.04
C VAL A 175 12.04 49.78 -11.14
N LYS A 176 12.20 50.83 -10.33
CA LYS A 176 11.10 51.41 -9.58
C LYS A 176 10.06 51.93 -10.58
N VAL A 177 8.88 51.32 -10.60
CA VAL A 177 7.71 51.91 -11.27
C VAL A 177 6.94 52.70 -10.20
N PRO A 178 6.69 54.01 -10.40
CA PRO A 178 5.96 54.80 -9.42
C PRO A 178 4.49 54.38 -9.35
N LEU A 179 3.95 54.41 -8.13
CA LEU A 179 2.54 54.18 -7.84
C LEU A 179 1.76 55.50 -8.00
N ASN A 180 0.60 55.35 -8.64
CA ASN A 180 -0.58 56.22 -8.70
C ASN A 180 -0.65 57.20 -9.88
N GLU A 181 -1.67 57.01 -10.74
CA GLU A 181 -2.82 57.92 -10.85
C GLU A 181 -3.89 57.38 -11.82
N GLY A 182 -5.12 57.21 -11.33
CA GLY A 182 -6.35 57.63 -12.02
C GLY A 182 -6.93 56.84 -13.21
N TYR A 183 -8.26 56.64 -13.12
CA TYR A 183 -9.27 56.54 -14.19
C TYR A 183 -9.70 55.16 -14.76
N HIS A 184 -11.01 54.96 -14.62
CA HIS A 184 -11.96 53.99 -15.20
C HIS A 184 -12.98 54.86 -15.99
N PRO A 185 -13.96 54.40 -16.82
CA PRO A 185 -14.13 53.29 -17.79
C PRO A 185 -14.15 53.79 -19.27
N ASP A 186 -14.43 52.86 -20.20
CA ASP A 186 -15.06 53.05 -21.53
C ASP A 186 -14.26 53.66 -22.70
N LEU A 187 -13.71 52.76 -23.53
CA LEU A 187 -13.74 52.91 -24.99
C LEU A 187 -14.18 51.59 -25.65
N LEU A 188 -15.47 51.57 -26.00
CA LEU A 188 -16.12 50.71 -26.98
C LEU A 188 -15.46 50.82 -28.37
N ARG A 189 -15.55 49.70 -29.12
CA ARG A 189 -15.41 49.55 -30.59
C ARG A 189 -13.98 49.74 -31.11
N THR A 190 -13.43 48.91 -32.02
CA THR A 190 -14.03 48.28 -33.20
C THR A 190 -13.08 47.22 -33.75
N LEU A 191 -13.64 46.22 -34.45
CA LEU A 191 -13.08 45.08 -35.20
C LEU A 191 -13.05 43.74 -34.47
#